data_AF-A0A328BGC8-F1
#
_entry.id   AF-A0A328BGC8-F1
#
_cell.length_a   1.000
_cell.length_b   1.000
_cell.length_c   1.000
_cell.angle_alpha   90.00
_cell.angle_beta   90.00
_cell.angle_gamma   90.00
#
_symmetry.space_group_name_H-M   'P 1'
#
loop_
_entity.id
_entity.type
_entity.pdbx_description
1 polymer ?
#
loop_
_entity_poly.entity_id
_entity_poly.type
_entity_poly.pdbx_seq_one_letter_code
_entity_poly.pdbx_strand_id
1 'polypeptide(L)'
;MRRHILTAVFAMAAGAAGAQPVTENPPTWTIQCIEVGGQLIPAVCKVPGSRLDPREDICTCPDGGQRVRVSICAKEQTPPPEGRALNIARREAARDGSLIGDKVGDRPICAAPRTPPR
;
A
#
# COMPACT_ATOMS: atom_id res chain seq x y z
N MET A 1 -52.36 0.09 12.01
CA MET A 1 -51.16 0.96 11.98
C MET A 1 -49.92 0.09 11.97
N ARG A 2 -49.20 -0.02 10.85
CA ARG A 2 -48.05 -0.93 10.71
C ARG A 2 -46.79 -0.08 10.57
N ARG A 3 -46.05 0.10 11.66
CA ARG A 3 -44.77 0.82 11.69
C ARG A 3 -43.69 -0.11 11.11
N HIS A 4 -43.24 0.19 9.90
CA HIS A 4 -42.04 -0.44 9.34
C HIS A 4 -40.81 0.30 9.88
N ILE A 5 -40.01 -0.40 10.68
CA ILE A 5 -38.73 0.07 11.21
C ILE A 5 -37.71 -0.05 10.06
N LEU A 6 -37.19 1.09 9.59
CA LEU A 6 -36.08 1.18 8.65
C LEU A 6 -34.77 0.95 9.42
N THR A 7 -34.17 -0.23 9.26
CA THR A 7 -32.86 -0.55 9.82
C THR A 7 -31.78 0.01 8.89
N ALA A 8 -31.10 1.07 9.30
CA ALA A 8 -29.94 1.61 8.59
C ALA A 8 -28.72 0.70 8.83
N VAL A 9 -28.23 0.05 7.76
CA VAL A 9 -26.98 -0.71 7.80
C VAL A 9 -25.83 0.29 7.67
N PHE A 10 -25.16 0.58 8.79
CA PHE A 10 -23.87 1.28 8.79
C PHE A 10 -22.79 0.31 8.30
N ALA A 11 -22.34 0.47 7.06
CA ALA A 11 -21.15 -0.20 6.56
C ALA A 11 -19.92 0.40 7.24
N MET A 12 -19.36 -0.31 8.23
CA MET A 12 -18.06 0.04 8.79
C MET A 12 -16.99 -0.21 7.72
N ALA A 13 -16.40 0.86 7.19
CA ALA A 13 -15.17 0.79 6.41
C ALA A 13 -14.01 0.42 7.35
N ALA A 14 -13.85 -0.86 7.62
CA ALA A 14 -12.67 -1.37 8.30
C ALA A 14 -11.46 -1.18 7.37
N GLY A 15 -10.54 -0.29 7.75
CA GLY A 15 -9.25 -0.17 7.08
C GLY A 15 -8.58 -1.53 7.07
N ALA A 16 -8.35 -2.09 5.87
CA ALA A 16 -7.75 -3.40 5.71
C ALA A 16 -6.34 -3.39 6.31
N ALA A 17 -6.16 -4.03 7.47
CA ALA A 17 -4.83 -4.42 7.92
C ALA A 17 -4.33 -5.53 6.99
N GLY A 18 -3.11 -5.41 6.52
CA GLY A 18 -2.47 -6.39 5.66
C GLY A 18 -1.01 -6.49 6.05
N ALA A 19 -0.52 -7.70 6.14
CA ALA A 19 0.89 -7.94 6.33
C ALA A 19 1.63 -7.53 5.06
N GLN A 20 2.84 -6.98 5.23
CA GLN A 20 3.81 -6.91 4.13
C GLN A 20 4.23 -8.34 3.76
N PRO A 21 4.79 -8.62 2.57
CA PRO A 21 5.26 -9.98 2.26
C PRO A 21 6.41 -10.35 3.21
N VAL A 22 6.12 -11.22 4.18
CA VAL A 22 7.09 -11.74 5.17
C VAL A 22 7.65 -13.11 4.74
N THR A 23 6.92 -13.82 3.87
CA THR A 23 7.26 -15.19 3.44
C THR A 23 8.21 -15.26 2.24
N GLU A 24 8.47 -14.14 1.55
CA GLU A 24 9.39 -14.05 0.41
C GLU A 24 10.72 -13.39 0.83
N ASN A 25 11.84 -14.06 0.53
CA ASN A 25 13.17 -13.52 0.78
C ASN A 25 14.10 -13.81 -0.43
N PRO A 26 14.46 -12.80 -1.25
CA PRO A 26 14.10 -11.40 -1.11
C PRO A 26 12.63 -11.15 -1.50
N PRO A 27 11.95 -10.16 -0.89
CA PRO A 27 10.60 -9.80 -1.28
C PRO A 27 10.58 -9.26 -2.72
N THR A 28 9.59 -9.66 -3.51
CA THR A 28 9.43 -9.20 -4.90
C THR A 28 8.48 -8.01 -5.05
N TRP A 29 7.70 -7.72 -4.01
CA TRP A 29 6.76 -6.62 -3.94
C TRP A 29 6.68 -6.03 -2.53
N THR A 30 6.05 -4.87 -2.41
CA THR A 30 5.78 -4.19 -1.13
C THR A 30 4.41 -3.51 -1.19
N ILE A 31 3.93 -3.07 -0.03
CA ILE A 31 2.74 -2.21 0.07
C ILE A 31 3.21 -0.78 0.29
N GLN A 32 2.67 0.15 -0.50
CA GLN A 32 2.76 1.59 -0.28
C GLN A 32 1.40 2.12 0.17
N CYS A 33 1.43 3.13 1.03
CA CYS A 33 0.24 3.87 1.41
C CYS A 33 0.12 5.07 0.50
N ILE A 34 -0.98 5.16 -0.24
CA ILE A 34 -1.22 6.18 -1.24
C ILE A 34 -2.47 6.95 -0.86
N GLU A 35 -2.37 8.27 -0.67
CA GLU A 35 -3.55 9.11 -0.44
C GLU A 35 -4.38 9.31 -1.72
N VAL A 36 -5.58 9.89 -1.59
CA VAL A 36 -6.52 10.10 -2.70
C VAL A 36 -5.93 10.97 -3.83
N GLY A 37 -4.97 11.85 -3.50
CA GLY A 37 -4.23 12.67 -4.47
C GLY A 37 -3.15 11.91 -5.26
N GLY A 38 -2.89 10.64 -4.91
CA GLY A 38 -1.83 9.83 -5.50
C GLY A 38 -0.46 10.04 -4.84
N GLN A 39 -0.36 10.87 -3.79
CA GLN A 39 0.89 11.02 -3.06
C GLN A 39 1.12 9.82 -2.13
N LEU A 40 2.40 9.56 -1.86
CA LEU A 40 2.80 8.53 -0.92
C LEU A 40 2.76 9.10 0.50
N ILE A 41 2.13 8.36 1.42
CA ILE A 41 2.12 8.67 2.84
C ILE A 41 2.85 7.58 3.64
N PRO A 42 3.45 7.91 4.80
CA PRO A 42 4.09 6.92 5.64
C PRO A 42 3.07 5.89 6.18
N ALA A 43 3.44 4.61 6.13
CA ALA A 43 2.69 3.58 6.84
C ALA A 43 2.94 3.71 8.36
N VAL A 44 1.89 3.55 9.16
CA VAL A 44 2.00 3.50 10.63
C VAL A 44 1.96 2.05 11.05
N CYS A 45 3.09 1.54 11.51
CA CYS A 45 3.25 0.17 11.97
C CYS A 45 3.17 0.13 13.50
N LYS A 46 2.27 -0.73 14.02
CA LYS A 46 2.19 -1.03 15.45
C LYS A 46 2.88 -2.36 15.71
N VAL A 47 3.84 -2.34 16.63
CA VAL A 47 4.53 -3.55 17.11
C VAL A 47 3.89 -3.94 18.44
N PRO A 48 3.21 -5.09 18.57
CA PRO A 48 2.67 -5.54 19.85
C PRO A 48 3.80 -5.78 20.85
N GLY A 49 3.66 -5.26 22.08
CA GLY A 49 4.68 -5.38 23.14
C GLY A 49 4.90 -6.81 23.68
N SER A 50 4.03 -7.77 23.33
CA SER A 50 4.10 -9.17 23.76
C SER A 50 4.24 -10.10 22.54
N ARG A 51 5.49 -10.34 22.13
CA ARG A 51 6.07 -11.45 21.31
C ARG A 51 5.19 -12.20 20.28
N LEU A 52 5.71 -12.39 19.05
CA LEU A 52 6.11 -13.72 18.53
C LEU A 52 6.91 -13.71 17.20
N ASP A 53 6.85 -12.67 16.37
CA ASP A 53 7.80 -12.45 15.26
C ASP A 53 8.03 -10.94 15.06
N PRO A 54 9.27 -10.43 15.18
CA PRO A 54 9.60 -9.02 14.90
C PRO A 54 9.27 -8.57 13.46
N ARG A 55 8.92 -9.51 12.57
CA ARG A 55 8.57 -9.25 11.17
C ARG A 55 7.09 -9.02 10.92
N GLU A 56 6.23 -9.27 11.92
CA GLU A 56 4.81 -8.96 11.84
C GLU A 56 4.54 -7.51 12.24
N ASP A 57 5.13 -6.57 11.50
CA ASP A 57 4.74 -5.17 11.58
C ASP A 57 3.31 -5.05 11.01
N ILE A 58 2.32 -4.90 11.90
CA ILE A 58 0.95 -4.58 11.49
C ILE A 58 0.96 -3.13 11.04
N CYS A 59 1.25 -2.92 9.76
CA CYS A 59 1.28 -1.61 9.12
C CYS A 59 -0.10 -1.25 8.57
N THR A 60 -0.56 -0.05 8.92
CA THR A 60 -1.80 0.56 8.45
C THR A 60 -1.49 1.84 7.66
N CYS A 61 -2.35 2.16 6.70
CA CYS A 61 -2.27 3.44 6.00
C CYS A 61 -3.17 4.45 6.72
N PRO A 62 -2.60 5.50 7.33
CA PRO A 62 -3.38 6.51 8.04
C PRO A 62 -4.14 7.41 7.07
N ASP A 63 -4.99 8.29 7.61
CA ASP A 63 -5.60 9.43 6.89
C ASP A 63 -6.38 9.07 5.62
N GLY A 64 -6.98 7.87 5.60
CA GLY A 64 -7.74 7.37 4.45
C GLY A 64 -6.86 6.90 3.28
N GLY A 65 -5.54 6.76 3.51
CA GLY A 65 -4.61 6.20 2.55
C GLY A 65 -4.97 4.77 2.13
N GLN A 66 -4.82 4.50 0.85
CA GLN A 66 -5.09 3.22 0.23
C GLN A 66 -3.82 2.38 0.18
N ARG A 67 -4.00 1.08 0.37
CA ARG A 67 -2.91 0.11 0.32
C ARG A 67 -2.71 -0.32 -1.11
N VAL A 68 -1.57 0.02 -1.67
CA VAL A 68 -1.25 -0.26 -3.06
C VAL A 68 -0.06 -1.21 -3.12
N ARG A 69 -0.23 -2.36 -3.77
CA ARG A 69 0.87 -3.29 -4.03
C ARG A 69 1.76 -2.73 -5.12
N VAL A 70 3.06 -2.80 -4.95
CA VAL A 70 4.02 -2.32 -5.94
C VAL A 70 5.22 -3.25 -5.99
N SER A 71 5.74 -3.51 -7.18
CA SER A 71 6.94 -4.32 -7.35
C SER A 71 8.15 -3.63 -6.71
N ILE A 72 9.07 -4.42 -6.16
CA ILE A 72 10.36 -3.88 -5.74
C ILE A 72 11.25 -3.73 -6.98
N CYS A 73 11.99 -2.64 -7.06
CA CYS A 73 12.89 -2.42 -8.19
C CYS A 73 13.93 -3.54 -8.28
N ALA A 74 14.18 -4.02 -9.50
CA ALA A 74 15.24 -4.98 -9.75
C ALA A 74 16.61 -4.39 -9.37
N LYS A 75 17.63 -5.25 -9.26
CA LYS A 75 19.02 -4.79 -9.08
C LYS A 75 19.37 -3.78 -10.17
N GLU A 76 20.00 -2.66 -9.79
CA GLU A 76 20.40 -1.54 -10.66
C GLU A 76 19.24 -0.74 -11.30
N GLN A 77 17.98 -1.11 -11.05
CA GLN A 77 16.83 -0.32 -11.43
C GLN A 77 16.54 0.76 -10.37
N THR A 78 16.25 1.97 -10.82
CA THR A 78 15.79 3.06 -9.95
C THR A 78 14.28 3.27 -10.09
N PRO A 79 13.58 3.60 -8.99
CA PRO A 79 12.19 4.03 -9.03
C PRO A 79 12.00 5.18 -10.04
N PRO A 80 10.81 5.31 -10.65
CA PRO A 80 10.46 6.49 -11.41
C PRO A 80 10.64 7.77 -10.55
N PRO A 81 11.07 8.89 -11.14
CA PRO A 81 11.16 10.14 -10.40
C PRO A 81 9.79 10.55 -9.87
N GLU A 82 9.78 11.12 -8.67
CA GLU A 82 8.58 11.72 -8.10
C GLU A 82 8.06 12.85 -9.00
N GLY A 83 6.74 12.90 -9.21
CA GLY A 83 6.14 13.89 -10.08
C GLY A 83 4.72 13.57 -10.50
N ARG A 84 4.16 14.46 -11.34
CA ARG A 84 2.75 14.41 -11.74
C ARG A 84 2.36 13.09 -12.40
N ALA A 85 3.19 12.55 -13.30
CA ALA A 85 2.87 11.31 -14.01
C ALA A 85 2.79 10.11 -13.06
N LEU A 86 3.73 10.00 -12.11
CA LEU A 86 3.72 8.95 -11.10
C LEU A 86 2.51 9.09 -10.15
N ASN A 87 2.16 10.32 -9.76
CA ASN A 87 0.99 10.56 -8.91
C ASN A 87 -0.33 10.23 -9.60
N ILE A 88 -0.43 10.41 -10.93
CA ILE A 88 -1.62 9.97 -11.70
C ILE A 88 -1.76 8.45 -11.62
N ALA A 89 -0.69 7.69 -11.93
CA ALA A 89 -0.72 6.23 -11.84
C ALA A 89 -1.04 5.74 -10.42
N ARG A 90 -0.42 6.35 -9.40
CA ARG A 90 -0.72 6.06 -7.97
C ARG A 90 -2.17 6.33 -7.61
N ARG A 91 -2.77 7.41 -8.13
CA ARG A 91 -4.18 7.74 -7.89
C ARG A 91 -5.13 6.72 -8.51
N GLU A 92 -4.79 6.20 -9.68
CA GLU A 92 -5.53 5.11 -10.32
C GLU A 92 -5.37 3.82 -9.50
N ALA A 93 -4.14 3.50 -9.12
CA ALA A 93 -3.82 2.33 -8.31
C ALA A 93 -4.41 2.38 -6.89
N ALA A 94 -4.68 3.57 -6.34
CA ALA A 94 -5.41 3.72 -5.08
C ALA A 94 -6.85 3.19 -5.17
N ARG A 95 -7.40 3.01 -6.38
CA ARG A 95 -8.76 2.49 -6.61
C ARG A 95 -8.79 0.97 -6.80
N ASP A 96 -7.78 0.40 -7.47
CA ASP A 96 -7.70 -1.04 -7.75
C ASP A 96 -6.76 -1.82 -6.80
N GLY A 97 -5.90 -1.10 -6.06
CA GLY A 97 -4.98 -1.62 -5.07
C GLY A 97 -3.61 -2.08 -5.60
N SER A 98 -3.22 -1.77 -6.85
CA SER A 98 -1.97 -2.29 -7.42
C SER A 98 -1.30 -1.35 -8.44
N LEU A 99 0.02 -1.24 -8.34
CA LEU A 99 0.95 -0.66 -9.33
C LEU A 99 1.79 -1.75 -10.03
N ILE A 100 1.55 -3.03 -9.74
CA ILE A 100 2.30 -4.14 -10.34
C ILE A 100 1.99 -4.20 -11.85
N GLY A 101 3.03 -4.00 -12.66
CA GLY A 101 2.93 -3.97 -14.13
C GLY A 101 2.68 -2.58 -14.72
N ASP A 102 2.34 -1.60 -13.89
CA ASP A 102 2.10 -0.24 -14.32
C ASP A 102 3.39 0.45 -14.74
N LYS A 103 3.24 1.48 -15.58
CA LYS A 103 4.37 2.22 -16.15
C LYS A 103 4.15 3.72 -16.05
N VAL A 104 5.26 4.45 -15.94
CA VAL A 104 5.32 5.89 -16.21
C VAL A 104 6.17 6.07 -17.46
N GLY A 105 5.52 6.43 -18.57
CA GLY A 105 6.15 6.35 -19.89
C GLY A 105 6.55 4.90 -20.21
N ASP A 106 7.78 4.69 -20.65
CA ASP A 106 8.30 3.35 -20.96
C ASP A 106 8.90 2.62 -19.74
N ARG A 107 8.93 3.27 -18.56
CA ARG A 107 9.55 2.72 -17.35
C ARG A 107 8.52 2.06 -16.45
N PRO A 108 8.75 0.82 -15.97
CA PRO A 108 7.87 0.20 -15.00
C PRO A 108 7.93 0.94 -13.66
N ILE A 109 6.81 0.96 -12.96
CA ILE A 109 6.70 1.51 -11.62
C ILE A 109 7.23 0.45 -10.64
N CYS A 110 8.17 0.88 -9.80
CA CYS A 110 8.72 0.04 -8.75
C CYS A 110 9.07 0.88 -7.52
N ALA A 111 9.09 0.24 -6.36
CA ALA A 111 9.52 0.84 -5.11
C ALA A 111 10.96 0.46 -4.79
N ALA A 112 11.68 1.38 -4.15
CA ALA A 112 12.99 1.06 -3.60
C ALA A 112 12.86 -0.07 -2.55
N PRO A 113 13.84 -0.98 -2.45
CA PRO A 113 13.92 -1.95 -1.37
C PRO A 113 13.93 -1.25 0.00
N ARG A 114 13.24 -1.80 1.00
CA ARG A 114 13.22 -1.25 2.37
C ARG A 114 14.58 -1.28 3.06
N THR A 115 15.41 -2.25 2.67
CA THR A 115 16.79 -2.40 3.12
C THR A 115 17.67 -2.34 1.87
N PRO A 116 18.71 -1.49 1.81
CA PRO A 116 19.63 -1.52 0.69
C PRO A 116 20.25 -2.92 0.57
N PRO A 117 20.50 -3.42 -0.65
CA PRO A 117 21.22 -4.68 -0.83
C PRO A 117 22.58 -4.55 -0.13
N ARG A 118 22.92 -5.52 0.73
CA ARG A 118 24.27 -5.62 1.31
C ARG A 118 25.29 -6.01 0.25
#